data_AF-A0A167UMV5-F1
#
_entry.id   AF-A0A167UMV5-F1
#
_cell.length_a   1.000
_cell.length_b   1.000
_cell.length_c   1.000
_cell.angle_alpha   90.00
_cell.angle_beta   90.00
_cell.angle_gamma   90.00
#
_symmetry.space_group_name_H-M   'P 1'
#
loop_
_entity.id
_entity.type
_entity.pdbx_description
1 polymer ?
#
loop_
_entity_poly.entity_id
_entity_poly.type
_entity_poly.pdbx_seq_one_letter_code
_entity_poly.pdbx_strand_id
1 'polypeptide(L)'
;MGLRPERWNEDLGSNIQNVEALFIQMVGCEASVRCDHCLAGRGIFALCVVVDEPGFPKCCGNCMYGGKGAKCTILQHGQTQPDNVPNAGVYGGVATTGMQTSAAPAARLRADTTASLDSVIIRKELSHQLILY
;
A
#
# COMPACT_ATOMS: atom_id res chain seq x y z
N MET A 1 -5.32 6.41 20.99
CA MET A 1 -6.64 5.90 20.56
C MET A 1 -6.43 4.46 20.16
N GLY A 2 -6.77 3.52 21.05
CA GLY A 2 -6.72 2.10 20.74
C GLY A 2 -8.03 1.67 20.10
N LEU A 3 -7.97 0.67 19.21
CA LEU A 3 -9.17 0.08 18.63
C LEU A 3 -9.94 -0.68 19.71
N ARG A 4 -11.27 -0.56 19.68
CA ARG A 4 -12.16 -1.41 20.45
C ARG A 4 -12.50 -2.62 19.58
N PRO A 5 -12.07 -3.85 19.95
CA PRO A 5 -12.25 -5.02 19.09
C PRO A 5 -13.72 -5.25 18.70
N GLU A 6 -14.65 -4.90 19.59
CA GLU A 6 -16.08 -5.13 19.40
C GLU A 6 -16.71 -4.21 18.35
N ARG A 7 -16.04 -3.11 17.97
CA ARG A 7 -16.57 -2.09 17.05
C ARG A 7 -15.69 -1.90 15.81
N TRP A 8 -14.78 -2.83 15.57
CA TRP A 8 -13.79 -2.72 14.49
C TRP A 8 -14.44 -2.49 13.13
N ASN A 9 -15.51 -3.24 12.82
CA ASN A 9 -16.18 -3.14 11.53
C ASN A 9 -16.91 -1.80 11.37
N GLU A 10 -17.59 -1.32 12.41
CA GLU A 10 -18.26 -0.03 12.41
C GLU A 10 -17.26 1.12 12.28
N ASP A 11 -16.17 1.08 13.06
CA ASP A 11 -15.14 2.12 13.03
C ASP A 11 -14.43 2.14 11.66
N LEU A 12 -14.12 0.98 11.10
CA LEU A 12 -13.52 0.84 9.78
C LEU A 12 -14.48 1.30 8.66
N GLY A 13 -15.74 0.89 8.71
CA GLY A 13 -16.75 1.20 7.71
C GLY A 13 -17.34 2.61 7.81
N SER A 14 -17.10 3.32 8.92
CA SER A 14 -17.65 4.66 9.15
C SER A 14 -17.12 5.74 8.18
N ASN A 15 -15.99 5.49 7.52
CA ASN A 15 -15.34 6.46 6.65
C ASN A 15 -14.52 5.76 5.55
N ILE A 16 -14.65 6.23 4.30
CA ILE A 16 -13.88 5.73 3.16
C ILE A 16 -12.36 5.77 3.40
N GLN A 17 -11.84 6.79 4.10
CA GLN A 17 -10.40 6.89 4.38
C GLN A 17 -9.90 5.78 5.33
N ASN A 18 -10.78 5.26 6.19
CA ASN A 18 -10.43 4.14 7.06
C ASN A 18 -10.35 2.84 6.24
N VAL A 19 -11.26 2.66 5.28
CA VAL A 19 -11.24 1.54 4.34
C VAL A 19 -10.02 1.62 3.43
N GLU A 20 -9.71 2.79 2.88
CA GLU A 20 -8.50 3.03 2.08
C GLU A 20 -7.23 2.77 2.88
N ALA A 21 -7.20 3.17 4.15
CA ALA A 21 -6.09 2.88 5.05
C ALA A 21 -5.85 1.38 5.26
N LEU A 22 -6.93 0.59 5.43
CA LEU A 22 -6.84 -0.86 5.48
C LEU A 22 -6.37 -1.44 4.14
N PHE A 23 -6.86 -0.91 3.02
CA PHE A 23 -6.43 -1.33 1.70
C PHE A 23 -4.92 -1.15 1.51
N ILE A 24 -4.39 0.05 1.84
CA ILE A 24 -2.94 0.34 1.86
C ILE A 24 -2.21 -0.70 2.70
N GLN A 25 -2.73 -1.05 3.88
CA GLN A 25 -2.10 -2.04 4.75
C GLN A 25 -2.05 -3.45 4.14
N MET A 26 -3.06 -3.84 3.36
CA MET A 26 -3.12 -5.16 2.74
C MET A 26 -2.23 -5.29 1.50
N VAL A 27 -2.19 -4.25 0.65
CA VAL A 27 -1.51 -4.32 -0.67
C VAL A 27 -0.14 -3.66 -0.70
N GLY A 28 0.15 -2.78 0.25
CA GLY A 28 1.40 -2.04 0.29
C GLY A 28 2.58 -2.82 0.90
N CYS A 29 3.72 -2.14 0.95
CA CYS A 29 4.93 -2.63 1.61
C CYS A 29 5.29 -1.76 2.82
N GLU A 30 5.91 -2.39 3.82
CA GLU A 30 6.46 -1.66 4.95
C GLU A 30 7.54 -0.68 4.46
N ALA A 31 7.41 0.57 4.91
CA ALA A 31 8.39 1.62 4.70
C ALA A 31 9.74 1.25 5.34
N SER A 32 10.84 1.45 4.61
CA SER A 32 12.20 1.29 5.14
C SER A 32 12.47 2.24 6.31
N VAL A 33 11.88 3.44 6.29
CA VAL A 33 11.91 4.41 7.37
C VAL A 33 10.49 4.81 7.72
N ARG A 34 10.09 4.56 8.97
CA ARG A 34 8.77 4.94 9.47
C ARG A 34 8.64 6.47 9.52
N CYS A 35 7.48 7.01 9.15
CA CYS A 35 7.20 8.44 9.31
C CYS A 35 7.08 8.84 10.80
N ASP A 36 7.21 10.13 11.11
CA ASP A 36 7.20 10.67 12.48
C ASP A 36 5.91 10.34 13.25
N HIS A 37 4.78 10.24 12.54
CA HIS A 37 3.51 9.85 13.14
C HIS A 37 3.57 8.40 13.63
N CYS A 38 4.07 7.49 12.79
CA CYS A 38 4.24 6.07 13.13
C CYS A 38 5.35 5.84 14.16
N LEU A 39 6.47 6.58 14.08
CA LEU A 39 7.56 6.52 15.07
C LEU A 39 7.07 6.90 16.48
N ALA A 40 6.16 7.86 16.56
CA ALA A 40 5.51 8.24 17.81
C ALA A 40 4.46 7.22 18.32
N GLY A 41 4.34 6.04 17.68
CA GLY A 41 3.35 5.04 18.03
C GLY A 41 1.90 5.48 17.78
N ARG A 42 1.69 6.45 16.88
CA ARG A 42 0.36 6.94 16.52
C ARG A 42 -0.10 6.22 15.26
N GLY A 43 -1.15 5.43 15.39
CA GLY A 43 -1.64 4.58 14.33
C GLY A 43 -2.49 3.45 14.90
N ILE A 44 -3.32 2.86 14.06
CA ILE A 44 -4.11 1.69 14.42
C ILE A 44 -3.46 0.39 13.94
N PHE A 45 -2.54 0.47 12.97
CA PHE A 45 -1.78 -0.63 12.42
C PHE A 45 -0.38 -0.67 13.03
N ALA A 46 0.18 -1.87 13.13
CA ALA A 46 1.50 -2.08 13.69
C ALA A 46 2.64 -1.55 12.80
N LEU A 47 2.44 -1.55 11.47
CA LEU A 47 3.48 -1.24 10.49
C LEU A 47 3.21 0.07 9.77
N CYS A 48 4.28 0.73 9.30
CA CYS A 48 4.17 1.93 8.48
C CYS A 48 4.14 1.53 7.00
N VAL A 49 2.98 1.11 6.50
CA VAL A 49 2.86 0.60 5.12
C VAL A 49 2.48 1.70 4.13
N VAL A 50 3.11 1.69 2.96
CA VAL A 50 2.84 2.59 1.83
C VAL A 50 2.60 1.81 0.54
N VAL A 51 1.89 2.43 -0.39
CA VAL A 51 1.78 1.97 -1.78
C VAL A 51 2.44 3.02 -2.65
N ASP A 52 3.55 2.67 -3.32
CA ASP A 52 4.24 3.57 -4.24
C ASP A 52 3.83 3.32 -5.70
N GLU A 53 2.52 3.37 -5.94
CA GLU A 53 1.96 3.27 -7.28
C GLU A 53 1.29 4.59 -7.69
N PRO A 54 1.25 4.91 -8.99
CA PRO A 54 0.48 6.05 -9.50
C PRO A 54 -1.00 5.94 -9.13
N GLY A 55 -1.62 7.06 -8.76
CA GLY A 55 -3.04 7.11 -8.38
C GLY A 55 -3.35 6.68 -6.94
N PHE A 56 -2.35 6.22 -6.18
CA PHE A 56 -2.51 5.91 -4.75
C PHE A 56 -2.19 7.11 -3.85
N PRO A 57 -2.80 7.18 -2.65
CA PRO A 57 -2.44 8.18 -1.65
C PRO A 57 -0.96 8.13 -1.33
N LYS A 58 -0.29 9.28 -1.40
CA LYS A 58 1.14 9.43 -1.09
C LYS A 58 1.42 9.52 0.42
N CYS A 59 0.72 8.72 1.22
CA CYS A 59 0.86 8.64 2.67
C CYS A 59 0.72 7.18 3.15
N CYS A 60 1.20 6.88 4.36
CA CYS A 60 1.07 5.52 4.92
C CYS A 60 -0.34 5.23 5.45
N GLY A 61 -0.71 3.95 5.56
CA GLY A 61 -2.03 3.51 6.04
C GLY A 61 -2.39 4.09 7.42
N ASN A 62 -1.43 4.14 8.34
CA ASN A 62 -1.63 4.74 9.67
C ASN A 62 -1.98 6.23 9.64
N CYS A 63 -1.43 6.99 8.69
CA CYS A 63 -1.76 8.39 8.51
C CYS A 63 -3.03 8.58 7.68
N MET A 64 -3.31 7.67 6.76
CA MET A 64 -4.54 7.70 5.97
C MET A 64 -5.79 7.52 6.85
N TYR A 65 -5.68 6.66 7.88
CA TYR A 65 -6.78 6.40 8.81
C TYR A 65 -7.27 7.69 9.49
N GLY A 66 -8.58 7.96 9.38
CA GLY A 66 -9.21 9.18 9.87
C GLY A 66 -8.83 10.44 9.08
N GLY A 67 -8.36 10.33 7.84
CA GLY A 67 -8.13 11.45 6.93
C GLY A 67 -6.93 12.34 7.29
N LYS A 68 -5.90 11.79 7.95
CA LYS A 68 -4.73 12.54 8.44
C LYS A 68 -3.52 12.46 7.49
N GLY A 69 -3.73 12.06 6.24
CA GLY A 69 -2.67 11.78 5.27
C GLY A 69 -1.70 12.95 5.06
N ALA A 70 -2.20 14.20 5.09
CA ALA A 70 -1.38 15.41 4.92
C ALA A 70 -0.29 15.61 6.00
N LYS A 71 -0.41 14.96 7.16
CA LYS A 71 0.59 15.01 8.25
C LYS A 71 1.67 13.93 8.12
N CYS A 72 1.60 13.11 7.08
CA CYS A 72 2.55 12.03 6.88
C CYS A 72 3.87 12.58 6.34
N THR A 73 4.96 12.36 7.07
CA THR A 73 6.31 12.76 6.65
C THR A 73 6.99 11.73 5.74
N ILE A 74 6.26 10.70 5.29
CA ILE A 74 6.83 9.55 4.58
C ILE A 74 7.56 9.92 3.29
N LEU A 75 7.05 10.90 2.55
CA LEU A 75 7.66 11.40 1.31
C LEU A 75 8.97 12.16 1.54
N GLN A 76 9.15 12.75 2.73
CA GLN A 76 10.39 13.44 3.08
C GLN A 76 11.56 12.46 3.24
N HIS A 77 11.25 11.18 3.48
CA HIS A 77 12.24 10.13 3.67
C HIS A 77 12.63 9.42 2.36
N GLY A 78 12.20 9.92 1.18
CA GLY A 78 12.62 9.39 -0.13
C GLY A 78 12.39 7.89 -0.29
N GLN A 79 11.26 7.40 0.23
CA GLN A 79 10.99 5.97 0.34
C GLN A 79 10.84 5.32 -1.05
N THR A 80 11.79 4.46 -1.41
CA THR A 80 11.61 3.41 -2.42
C THR A 80 11.21 2.12 -1.69
N GLN A 81 10.25 1.39 -2.23
CA GLN A 81 9.80 0.09 -1.74
C GLN A 81 11.01 -0.83 -1.45
N PRO A 82 11.17 -1.40 -0.24
CA PRO A 82 12.20 -2.42 -0.01
C PRO A 82 11.84 -3.68 -0.80
N ASP A 83 12.87 -4.37 -1.32
CA ASP A 83 12.75 -5.54 -2.18
C ASP A 83 11.77 -6.59 -1.60
N ASN A 84 10.56 -6.64 -2.15
CA ASN A 84 9.58 -7.71 -2.09
C ASN A 84 9.41 -8.43 -0.73
N VAL A 85 8.94 -7.72 0.30
CA VAL A 85 8.23 -8.38 1.43
C VAL A 85 6.76 -8.00 1.34
N PRO A 86 5.89 -8.84 0.76
CA PRO A 86 4.46 -8.64 0.82
C PRO A 86 4.00 -8.65 2.27
N ASN A 87 3.26 -7.63 2.71
CA ASN A 87 2.57 -7.68 4.00
C ASN A 87 1.39 -8.69 4.01
N ALA A 88 1.08 -9.28 2.86
CA ALA A 88 0.10 -10.33 2.70
C ALA A 88 0.63 -11.68 3.23
N GLY A 89 0.51 -11.96 4.54
CA GLY A 89 0.66 -13.35 4.98
C GLY A 89 0.92 -13.73 6.43
N VAL A 90 0.93 -12.82 7.43
CA VAL A 90 1.17 -13.22 8.84
C VAL A 90 -0.06 -12.95 9.71
N TYR A 91 -1.17 -13.64 9.42
CA TYR A 91 -2.28 -13.78 10.38
C TYR A 91 -2.52 -15.28 10.64
N GLY A 92 -1.70 -15.88 11.50
CA GLY A 92 -1.96 -17.20 12.07
C GLY A 92 -0.74 -18.02 12.48
N GLY A 93 -0.44 -18.10 13.78
CA GLY A 93 0.28 -19.22 14.41
C GLY A 93 1.78 -19.04 14.73
N VAL A 94 2.10 -19.06 16.02
CA VAL A 94 3.44 -19.33 16.61
C VAL A 94 3.87 -20.78 16.24
N ALA A 95 5.13 -21.24 16.09
CA ALA A 95 6.46 -20.77 16.45
C ALA A 95 7.58 -21.53 15.67
N THR A 96 8.82 -21.03 15.84
CA THR A 96 10.13 -21.74 15.92
C THR A 96 10.93 -22.14 14.67
N THR A 97 12.09 -21.48 14.56
CA THR A 97 13.46 -21.99 14.31
C THR A 97 13.73 -22.94 13.15
N GLY A 98 14.58 -22.51 12.20
CA GLY A 98 15.40 -23.46 11.44
C GLY A 98 15.91 -23.00 10.07
N MET A 99 17.23 -22.77 10.02
CA MET A 99 18.13 -23.14 8.92
C MET A 99 18.30 -22.18 7.72
N GLN A 100 19.47 -21.52 7.72
CA GLN A 100 20.15 -21.02 6.53
C GLN A 100 20.72 -22.17 5.67
N THR A 101 21.13 -21.80 4.45
CA THR A 101 21.91 -22.54 3.42
C THR A 101 21.04 -23.37 2.47
N SER A 102 21.23 -23.39 1.15
CA SER A 102 22.42 -23.18 0.32
C SER A 102 22.06 -22.83 -1.15
N ALA A 103 23.02 -22.22 -1.84
CA ALA A 103 23.02 -21.78 -3.24
C ALA A 103 22.72 -22.86 -4.32
N ALA A 104 22.20 -22.42 -5.49
CA ALA A 104 22.56 -22.89 -6.85
C ALA A 104 21.95 -21.91 -7.92
N PRO A 105 22.35 -21.95 -9.21
CA PRO A 105 23.04 -20.83 -9.86
C PRO A 105 22.24 -20.07 -10.93
N ALA A 106 22.86 -18.98 -11.39
CA ALA A 106 22.42 -18.06 -12.43
C ALA A 106 21.99 -18.73 -13.75
N ALA A 107 20.79 -18.39 -14.22
CA ALA A 107 20.44 -18.43 -15.64
C ALA A 107 20.05 -17.01 -16.08
N ARG A 108 20.98 -16.34 -16.77
CA ARG A 108 20.69 -15.11 -17.49
C ARG A 108 19.89 -15.47 -18.74
N LEU A 109 18.62 -15.07 -18.82
CA LEU A 109 17.97 -14.88 -20.11
C LEU A 109 17.99 -13.39 -20.44
N ARG A 110 18.80 -13.02 -21.43
CA ARG A 110 18.60 -11.82 -22.23
C ARG A 110 17.74 -12.21 -23.44
N ALA A 111 16.65 -11.51 -23.63
CA ALA A 111 15.95 -11.30 -24.90
C ALA A 111 14.80 -10.34 -24.60
N ASP A 112 14.35 -9.45 -25.45
CA ASP A 112 14.99 -8.68 -26.51
C ASP A 112 14.10 -7.44 -26.65
N THR A 113 14.66 -6.39 -27.19
CA THR A 113 14.03 -5.08 -27.27
C THR A 113 12.83 -5.08 -28.24
N THR A 114 11.85 -4.23 -27.96
CA THR A 114 10.76 -3.73 -28.84
C THR A 114 9.49 -4.57 -29.00
N ALA A 115 8.43 -4.18 -28.26
CA ALA A 115 7.04 -4.28 -28.73
C ALA A 115 6.12 -3.30 -27.97
N SER A 116 5.65 -2.28 -28.69
CA SER A 116 4.29 -1.72 -28.65
C SER A 116 3.82 -0.97 -27.38
N LEU A 117 4.22 0.29 -27.26
CA LEU A 117 3.38 1.33 -26.67
C LEU A 117 2.28 1.64 -27.69
N ASP A 118 1.01 1.24 -27.44
CA ASP A 118 -0.20 1.86 -28.02
C ASP A 118 -1.49 1.10 -27.63
N SER A 119 -1.91 1.14 -26.35
CA SER A 119 -3.25 0.61 -25.99
C SER A 119 -3.96 1.26 -24.79
N VAL A 120 -3.45 2.34 -24.18
CA VAL A 120 -4.14 2.95 -23.01
C VAL A 120 -4.31 4.46 -23.17
N ILE A 121 -4.77 4.89 -24.34
CA ILE A 121 -5.43 6.19 -24.51
C ILE A 121 -6.66 5.95 -25.40
N ILE A 122 -7.75 6.66 -25.10
CA ILE A 122 -9.08 6.67 -25.76
C ILE A 122 -10.11 5.74 -25.08
N ARG A 123 -10.82 6.29 -24.08
CA ARG A 123 -12.30 6.25 -23.97
C ARG A 123 -12.76 7.07 -22.75
N LYS A 124 -12.48 8.38 -22.81
CA LYS A 124 -13.23 9.39 -22.08
C LYS A 124 -13.49 10.50 -23.08
N GLU A 125 -14.60 10.36 -23.81
CA GLU A 125 -15.42 11.42 -24.39
C GLU A 125 -16.47 10.73 -25.28
N LEU A 126 -17.74 10.77 -24.87
CA LEU A 126 -18.98 10.69 -25.68
C LEU A 126 -20.13 10.32 -24.74
N SER A 127 -20.55 11.29 -23.94
CA SER A 127 -21.80 11.20 -23.18
C SER A 127 -22.49 12.56 -23.09
N HIS A 128 -22.43 13.38 -24.13
CA HIS A 128 -23.24 14.59 -24.23
C HIS A 128 -23.52 14.88 -25.71
N GLN A 129 -24.57 14.27 -26.25
CA GLN A 129 -25.50 14.85 -27.23
C GLN A 129 -26.45 13.76 -27.74
N LEU A 130 -27.58 13.59 -27.06
CA LEU A 130 -28.77 13.00 -27.66
C LEU A 130 -30.03 13.59 -27.02
N ILE A 131 -30.23 14.89 -27.24
CA ILE A 131 -31.56 15.51 -27.25
C ILE A 131 -31.50 16.55 -28.36
N LEU A 132 -32.23 16.29 -29.45
CA LEU A 132 -32.98 17.22 -30.29
C LEU A 132 -33.29 16.47 -31.60
N TYR A 133 -34.46 15.81 -31.65
CA TYR A 133 -35.41 15.81 -32.77
C TYR A 133 -36.74 15.26 -32.25
#